data_AF-A0A0P1KWA0-F1
#
_entry.id   AF-A0A0P1KWA0-F1
#
_cell.length_a   1.000
_cell.length_b   1.000
_cell.length_c   1.000
_cell.angle_alpha   90.00
_cell.angle_beta   90.00
_cell.angle_gamma   90.00
#
_symmetry.space_group_name_H-M   'P 1'
#
loop_
_entity.id
_entity.type
_entity.pdbx_description
1 polymer ?
#
loop_
_entity_poly.entity_id
_entity_poly.type
_entity_poly.pdbx_seq_one_letter_code
_entity_poly.pdbx_strand_id
1 'polypeptide(L)'
;MSTRVDSMKNGFLVVPFKLPQSKKLQEHSEEACHYMFIKKHQSKSEQEQNCLFLVNLPLLTHLENLKQGFGSILSQYDAVAHVSQLLHHDEFGLSEVDLSSLTSDLMSAGDAEEKRYTPRNTALLQFVDAASVDNAWSALRKYSQERKQSKIVTWNFNSPSMATFINFYKPLDLDYLKEDVYSHMALFEQREQQAQEQAQSSIVDEDGFTLVVGKNTKNLNSIRKKILNKNPLLKHEKIVKPPSMVDKKAKQDFYRFQIRERKKQEISELLKKFKEDQEKIKEMKSRRKFNPYA
;
A
#
# COMPACT_ATOMS: atom_id res chain seq x y z
N MET A 1 -25.06 -30.27 24.98
CA MET A 1 -25.61 -29.39 23.92
C MET A 1 -24.55 -28.38 23.54
N SER A 2 -23.82 -28.59 22.44
CA SER A 2 -22.86 -27.59 21.96
C SER A 2 -23.64 -26.39 21.43
N THR A 3 -23.49 -25.23 22.09
CA THR A 3 -24.12 -23.97 21.70
C THR A 3 -23.48 -23.48 20.41
N ARG A 4 -24.02 -23.89 19.26
CA ARG A 4 -23.60 -23.35 17.97
C ARG A 4 -24.04 -21.89 17.86
N VAL A 5 -23.11 -21.03 17.46
CA VAL A 5 -23.32 -19.59 17.28
C VAL A 5 -23.74 -19.34 15.84
N ASP A 6 -24.88 -18.69 15.65
CA ASP A 6 -25.44 -18.44 14.30
C ASP A 6 -24.96 -17.08 13.77
N SER A 7 -24.83 -16.09 14.66
CA SER A 7 -24.36 -14.76 14.28
C SER A 7 -23.44 -14.17 15.33
N MET A 8 -22.41 -13.50 14.84
CA MET A 8 -21.45 -12.77 15.66
C MET A 8 -22.03 -11.39 16.02
N LYS A 9 -21.54 -10.80 17.13
CA LYS A 9 -22.01 -9.50 17.65
C LYS A 9 -21.94 -8.35 16.64
N ASN A 10 -20.99 -8.41 15.71
CA ASN A 10 -20.77 -7.43 14.64
C ASN A 10 -21.65 -7.65 13.38
N GLY A 11 -22.60 -8.59 13.45
CA GLY A 11 -23.58 -8.86 12.40
C GLY A 11 -23.12 -9.83 11.31
N PHE A 12 -22.00 -10.55 11.52
CA PHE A 12 -21.58 -11.60 10.61
C PHE A 12 -22.36 -12.90 10.88
N LEU A 13 -22.86 -13.51 9.81
CA LEU A 13 -23.43 -14.85 9.85
C LEU A 13 -22.32 -15.89 9.87
N VAL A 14 -22.48 -16.91 10.70
CA VAL A 14 -21.57 -18.05 10.78
C VAL A 14 -22.08 -19.14 9.83
N VAL A 15 -21.31 -19.45 8.79
CA VAL A 15 -21.68 -20.40 7.74
C VAL A 15 -20.77 -21.61 7.82
N PRO A 16 -21.23 -22.73 8.42
CA PRO A 16 -20.44 -23.95 8.53
C PRO A 16 -20.46 -24.75 7.23
N PHE A 17 -19.32 -25.34 6.88
CA PHE A 17 -19.18 -26.32 5.81
C PHE A 17 -18.48 -27.56 6.35
N LYS A 18 -18.97 -28.74 5.97
CA LYS A 18 -18.27 -30.00 6.30
C LYS A 18 -17.01 -30.13 5.44
N LEU A 19 -15.93 -30.59 6.05
CA LEU A 19 -14.73 -30.97 5.32
C LEU A 19 -14.92 -32.36 4.68
N PRO A 20 -14.31 -32.65 3.52
CA PRO A 20 -14.37 -33.97 2.92
C PRO A 20 -13.56 -34.96 3.77
N GLN A 21 -13.97 -36.23 3.74
CA GLN A 21 -13.30 -37.27 4.51
C GLN A 21 -11.90 -37.54 3.95
N SER A 22 -10.90 -37.51 4.83
CA SER A 22 -9.53 -37.89 4.51
C SER A 22 -9.21 -39.24 5.13
N LYS A 23 -8.62 -40.15 4.33
CA LYS A 23 -8.17 -41.48 4.79
C LYS A 23 -7.20 -41.41 5.97
N LYS A 24 -6.49 -40.30 6.14
CA LYS A 24 -5.50 -40.11 7.20
C LYS A 24 -6.06 -39.48 8.49
N LEU A 25 -7.29 -38.95 8.46
CA LEU A 25 -7.88 -38.19 9.57
C LEU A 25 -9.19 -38.83 10.07
N GLN A 26 -9.34 -40.14 9.89
CA GLN A 26 -10.59 -40.87 10.14
C GLN A 26 -11.14 -40.71 11.57
N GLU A 27 -10.27 -40.56 12.57
CA GLU A 27 -10.66 -40.47 13.99
C GLU A 27 -11.38 -39.14 14.36
N HIS A 28 -11.24 -38.09 13.55
CA HIS A 28 -11.80 -36.75 13.83
C HIS A 28 -12.57 -36.12 12.65
N SER A 29 -12.72 -36.85 11.54
CA SER A 29 -13.22 -36.27 10.29
C SER A 29 -14.74 -36.07 10.25
N GLU A 30 -15.53 -36.81 11.04
CA GLU A 30 -16.99 -36.77 10.93
C GLU A 30 -17.64 -35.49 11.50
N GLU A 31 -16.90 -34.77 12.35
CA GLU A 31 -17.37 -33.56 13.01
C GLU A 31 -16.66 -32.28 12.56
N ALA A 32 -15.57 -32.39 11.79
CA ALA A 32 -14.77 -31.24 11.40
C ALA A 32 -15.51 -30.34 10.40
N CYS A 33 -15.77 -29.10 10.84
CA CYS A 33 -16.40 -28.07 10.02
C CYS A 33 -15.45 -26.89 9.83
N HIS A 34 -15.43 -26.36 8.61
CA HIS A 34 -14.85 -25.05 8.32
C HIS A 34 -15.92 -23.98 8.51
N TYR A 35 -15.58 -22.86 9.13
CA TYR A 35 -16.52 -21.78 9.41
C TYR A 35 -16.14 -20.54 8.59
N MET A 36 -17.01 -20.17 7.65
CA MET A 36 -16.93 -18.90 6.93
C MET A 36 -17.80 -17.86 7.63
N PHE A 37 -17.40 -16.59 7.56
CA PHE A 37 -18.21 -15.49 8.07
C PHE A 37 -18.67 -14.59 6.94
N ILE A 38 -19.97 -14.28 6.92
CA ILE A 38 -20.59 -13.55 5.81
C ILE A 38 -21.36 -12.35 6.34
N LYS A 39 -21.23 -11.20 5.66
CA LYS A 39 -21.99 -9.98 5.94
C LYS A 39 -22.39 -9.30 4.62
N LYS A 40 -23.54 -8.60 4.59
CA LYS A 40 -23.85 -7.73 3.45
C LYS A 40 -22.83 -6.61 3.36
N HIS A 41 -22.23 -6.42 2.19
CA HIS A 41 -21.29 -5.34 1.94
C HIS A 41 -22.05 -4.05 1.61
N GLN A 42 -21.54 -2.93 2.08
CA GLN A 42 -22.08 -1.60 1.81
C GLN A 42 -20.92 -0.73 1.34
N SER A 43 -20.99 -0.23 0.10
CA SER A 43 -19.98 0.66 -0.48
C SER A 43 -20.65 1.70 -1.37
N LYS A 44 -19.94 2.82 -1.53
CA LYS A 44 -20.32 3.88 -2.46
C LYS A 44 -19.80 3.63 -3.87
N SER A 45 -18.79 2.76 -4.02
CA SER A 45 -18.24 2.41 -5.33
C SER A 45 -19.27 1.60 -6.13
N GLU A 46 -19.44 1.94 -7.40
CA GLU A 46 -20.34 1.22 -8.32
C GLU A 46 -19.88 -0.22 -8.56
N GLN A 47 -18.56 -0.44 -8.58
CA GLN A 47 -17.96 -1.76 -8.80
C GLN A 47 -18.26 -2.75 -7.67
N GLU A 48 -18.55 -2.24 -6.46
CA GLU A 48 -18.78 -3.05 -5.26
C GLU A 48 -20.25 -3.10 -4.82
N GLN A 49 -21.16 -2.65 -5.67
CA GLN A 49 -22.59 -2.82 -5.42
C GLN A 49 -22.97 -4.30 -5.42
N ASN A 50 -24.05 -4.62 -4.71
CA ASN A 50 -24.63 -5.96 -4.67
C ASN A 50 -23.64 -7.07 -4.23
N CYS A 51 -22.80 -6.76 -3.23
CA CYS A 51 -21.77 -7.68 -2.77
C CYS A 51 -22.06 -8.26 -1.37
N LEU A 52 -21.59 -9.50 -1.15
CA LEU A 52 -21.42 -10.07 0.19
C LEU A 52 -19.94 -10.05 0.57
N PHE A 53 -19.65 -9.58 1.78
CA PHE A 53 -18.31 -9.63 2.36
C PHE A 53 -18.09 -10.98 3.03
N LEU A 54 -17.11 -11.73 2.55
CA LEU A 54 -16.72 -13.06 2.99
C LEU A 54 -15.41 -12.99 3.77
N VAL A 55 -15.33 -13.73 4.87
CA VAL A 55 -14.13 -13.83 5.71
C VAL A 55 -13.85 -15.30 5.99
N ASN A 56 -12.56 -15.64 6.08
CA ASN A 56 -12.06 -16.98 6.32
C ASN A 56 -12.49 -17.94 5.20
N LEU A 57 -12.16 -17.60 3.95
CA LEU A 57 -12.45 -18.46 2.82
C LEU A 57 -11.64 -19.78 2.95
N PRO A 58 -12.20 -20.92 2.51
CA PRO A 58 -11.48 -22.18 2.44
C PRO A 58 -10.27 -22.10 1.50
N LEU A 59 -9.33 -23.03 1.66
CA LEU A 59 -8.13 -23.10 0.82
C LEU A 59 -8.48 -23.28 -0.67
N LEU A 60 -7.79 -22.55 -1.56
CA LEU A 60 -7.97 -22.61 -3.02
C LEU A 60 -9.42 -22.37 -3.44
N THR A 61 -10.01 -21.32 -2.90
CA THR A 61 -11.39 -20.96 -3.24
C THR A 61 -11.43 -20.25 -4.60
N HIS A 62 -12.10 -20.88 -5.57
CA HIS A 62 -12.41 -20.28 -6.87
C HIS A 62 -13.89 -19.96 -6.99
N LEU A 63 -14.25 -19.12 -7.98
CA LEU A 63 -15.64 -18.74 -8.25
C LEU A 63 -16.56 -19.95 -8.45
N GLU A 64 -16.06 -20.99 -9.11
CA GLU A 64 -16.82 -22.23 -9.37
C GLU A 64 -17.15 -22.98 -8.08
N ASN A 65 -16.18 -23.12 -7.16
CA ASN A 65 -16.37 -23.79 -5.87
C ASN A 65 -17.39 -23.02 -5.02
N LEU A 66 -17.32 -21.68 -5.02
CA LEU A 66 -18.31 -20.83 -4.34
C LEU A 66 -19.70 -21.00 -4.95
N LYS A 67 -19.82 -21.01 -6.28
CA LYS A 67 -21.09 -21.25 -6.98
C LYS A 67 -21.69 -22.61 -6.62
N GLN A 68 -20.88 -23.66 -6.56
CA GLN A 68 -21.33 -25.00 -6.15
C GLN A 68 -21.75 -25.05 -4.67
N GLY A 69 -20.92 -24.50 -3.78
CA GLY A 69 -21.19 -24.49 -2.34
C GLY A 69 -22.43 -23.67 -1.99
N PHE A 70 -22.54 -22.45 -2.51
CA PHE A 70 -23.68 -21.58 -2.26
C PHE A 70 -24.90 -22.09 -3.02
N GLY A 71 -24.75 -22.59 -4.25
CA GLY A 71 -25.84 -23.21 -5.00
C GLY A 71 -26.48 -24.40 -4.27
N SER A 72 -25.66 -25.21 -3.60
CA SER A 72 -26.15 -26.33 -2.76
C SER A 72 -26.91 -25.84 -1.52
N ILE A 73 -26.52 -24.71 -0.94
CA ILE A 73 -27.27 -24.09 0.17
C ILE A 73 -28.58 -23.49 -0.36
N LEU A 74 -28.52 -22.75 -1.46
CA LEU A 74 -29.67 -22.09 -2.07
C LEU A 74 -30.76 -23.07 -2.48
N SER A 75 -30.37 -24.22 -3.06
CA SER A 75 -31.31 -25.28 -3.44
C SER A 75 -32.03 -25.93 -2.25
N GLN A 76 -31.38 -26.00 -1.08
CA GLN A 76 -32.02 -26.51 0.14
C GLN A 76 -33.14 -25.61 0.66
N TYR A 77 -33.10 -24.31 0.34
CA TYR A 77 -34.07 -23.31 0.83
C TYR A 77 -34.91 -22.68 -0.28
N ASP A 78 -34.91 -23.26 -1.48
CA ASP A 78 -35.66 -22.80 -2.66
C ASP A 78 -35.41 -21.32 -2.99
N ALA A 79 -34.14 -20.91 -2.91
CA ALA A 79 -33.70 -19.55 -3.22
C ALA A 79 -32.90 -19.53 -4.52
N VAL A 80 -33.07 -18.47 -5.32
CA VAL A 80 -32.31 -18.26 -6.56
C VAL A 80 -31.45 -17.02 -6.40
N ALA A 81 -30.15 -17.17 -6.69
CA ALA A 81 -29.20 -16.08 -6.69
C ALA A 81 -28.12 -16.29 -7.75
N HIS A 82 -27.84 -15.24 -8.53
CA HIS A 82 -26.85 -15.27 -9.60
C HIS A 82 -25.56 -14.56 -9.17
N VAL A 83 -24.48 -15.33 -9.05
CA VAL A 83 -23.14 -14.82 -8.74
C VAL A 83 -22.45 -14.39 -10.04
N SER A 84 -21.99 -13.14 -10.06
CA SER A 84 -21.24 -12.54 -11.16
C SER A 84 -19.75 -12.89 -11.04
N GLN A 85 -19.07 -12.34 -10.04
CA GLN A 85 -17.62 -12.43 -9.88
C GLN A 85 -17.19 -12.44 -8.42
N LEU A 86 -15.95 -12.89 -8.19
CA LEU A 86 -15.27 -12.84 -6.90
C LEU A 86 -14.22 -11.74 -6.97
N LEU A 87 -14.43 -10.67 -6.21
CA LEU A 87 -13.54 -9.50 -6.17
C LEU A 87 -12.59 -9.59 -4.99
N HIS A 88 -11.38 -9.05 -5.19
CA HIS A 88 -10.33 -8.87 -4.16
C HIS A 88 -9.93 -10.14 -3.40
N HIS A 89 -10.06 -11.31 -4.05
CA HIS A 89 -9.62 -12.56 -3.44
C HIS A 89 -8.11 -12.75 -3.61
N ASP A 90 -7.36 -12.39 -2.58
CA ASP A 90 -5.93 -12.69 -2.45
C ASP A 90 -5.69 -13.60 -1.24
N GLU A 91 -5.62 -14.89 -1.51
CA GLU A 91 -5.41 -15.93 -0.49
C GLU A 91 -3.96 -15.92 0.02
N PHE A 92 -2.99 -15.74 -0.88
CA PHE A 92 -1.57 -15.89 -0.60
C PHE A 92 -0.88 -14.57 -0.23
N GLY A 93 -1.53 -13.43 -0.43
CA GLY A 93 -0.96 -12.10 -0.14
C GLY A 93 0.03 -11.66 -1.21
N LEU A 94 -0.15 -12.09 -2.46
CA LEU A 94 0.77 -11.77 -3.56
C LEU A 94 0.51 -10.38 -4.16
N SER A 95 -0.72 -9.87 -4.03
CA SER A 95 -1.15 -8.61 -4.63
C SER A 95 -1.48 -7.53 -3.59
N GLU A 96 -1.00 -7.68 -2.35
CA GLU A 96 -1.21 -6.70 -1.28
C GLU A 96 -0.65 -5.31 -1.62
N VAL A 97 0.49 -5.26 -2.33
CA VAL A 97 1.13 -4.02 -2.76
C VAL A 97 1.39 -4.05 -4.27
N ASP A 98 0.66 -3.22 -5.00
CA ASP A 98 0.93 -3.02 -6.42
C ASP A 98 2.12 -2.05 -6.63
N LEU A 99 3.29 -2.62 -6.92
CA LEU A 99 4.51 -1.88 -7.23
C LEU A 99 4.42 -1.09 -8.54
N SER A 100 3.60 -1.54 -9.50
CA SER A 100 3.46 -0.90 -10.80
C SER A 100 2.83 0.47 -10.66
N SER A 101 1.72 0.58 -9.94
CA SER A 101 1.06 1.87 -9.70
C SER A 101 1.79 2.78 -8.70
N LEU A 102 2.63 2.24 -7.81
CA LEU A 102 3.45 3.08 -6.92
C LEU A 102 4.56 3.82 -7.68
N THR A 103 5.11 3.17 -8.70
CA THR A 103 6.27 3.67 -9.46
C THR A 103 5.85 4.36 -10.77
N SER A 104 4.78 3.87 -11.40
CA SER A 104 4.30 4.31 -12.70
C SER A 104 2.86 4.80 -12.65
N ASP A 105 2.61 5.92 -13.31
CA ASP A 105 1.26 6.47 -13.43
C ASP A 105 0.65 6.19 -14.82
N LEU A 106 1.43 5.57 -15.71
CA LEU A 106 1.04 5.26 -17.09
C LEU A 106 0.04 4.09 -17.15
N MET A 107 0.12 3.17 -16.20
CA MET A 107 -0.73 1.96 -16.15
C MET A 107 -1.81 2.03 -15.07
N SER A 108 -1.84 3.11 -14.28
CA SER A 108 -2.86 3.29 -13.24
C SER A 108 -4.16 3.73 -13.89
N ALA A 109 -5.00 2.76 -14.26
CA ALA A 109 -6.32 3.00 -14.86
C ALA A 109 -7.38 3.48 -13.86
N GLY A 110 -7.03 3.60 -12.56
CA GLY A 110 -7.95 4.04 -11.51
C GLY A 110 -7.38 5.21 -10.70
N ASP A 111 -8.29 5.99 -10.13
CA ASP A 111 -7.97 7.01 -9.14
C ASP A 111 -7.28 6.36 -7.95
N ALA A 112 -6.17 6.95 -7.49
CA ALA A 112 -5.42 6.46 -6.33
C ALA A 112 -6.28 6.39 -5.04
N GLU A 113 -7.43 7.05 -5.02
CA GLU A 113 -8.42 7.05 -3.94
C GLU A 113 -9.27 5.77 -3.85
N GLU A 114 -9.29 4.93 -4.89
CA GLU A 114 -10.07 3.68 -4.90
C GLU A 114 -9.29 2.45 -4.40
N LYS A 115 -8.04 2.61 -3.94
CA LYS A 115 -7.27 1.49 -3.39
C LYS A 115 -7.83 1.06 -2.04
N ARG A 116 -8.73 0.10 -2.11
CA ARG A 116 -9.35 -0.51 -0.96
C ARG A 116 -8.38 -1.44 -0.25
N TYR A 117 -8.14 -1.20 1.03
CA TYR A 117 -7.53 -2.18 1.91
C TYR A 117 -8.56 -3.25 2.29
N THR A 118 -8.44 -4.44 1.72
CA THR A 118 -9.17 -5.62 2.19
C THR A 118 -8.29 -6.38 3.20
N PRO A 119 -8.81 -6.72 4.39
CA PRO A 119 -8.05 -7.57 5.31
C PRO A 119 -7.70 -8.93 4.68
N ARG A 120 -6.60 -9.53 5.12
CA ARG A 120 -6.15 -10.84 4.61
C ARG A 120 -7.24 -11.91 4.76
N ASN A 121 -7.33 -12.80 3.77
CA ASN A 121 -8.32 -13.88 3.70
C ASN A 121 -9.78 -13.37 3.80
N THR A 122 -10.04 -12.27 3.09
CA THR A 122 -11.40 -11.76 2.85
C THR A 122 -11.62 -11.61 1.36
N ALA A 123 -12.88 -11.63 0.94
CA ALA A 123 -13.25 -11.43 -0.44
C ALA A 123 -14.64 -10.80 -0.53
N LEU A 124 -14.96 -10.22 -1.69
CA LEU A 124 -16.30 -9.75 -2.01
C LEU A 124 -16.91 -10.65 -3.08
N LEU A 125 -18.06 -11.22 -2.76
CA LEU A 125 -18.84 -11.99 -3.73
C LEU A 125 -19.90 -11.09 -4.34
N GLN A 126 -19.74 -10.75 -5.62
CA GLN A 126 -20.65 -9.88 -6.34
C GLN A 126 -21.76 -10.68 -7.01
N PHE A 127 -22.99 -10.18 -6.87
CA PHE A 127 -24.18 -10.72 -7.52
C PHE A 127 -24.61 -9.82 -8.68
N VAL A 128 -25.37 -10.38 -9.62
CA VAL A 128 -25.87 -9.65 -10.78
C VAL A 128 -26.84 -8.54 -10.37
N ASP A 129 -27.69 -8.81 -9.39
CA ASP A 129 -28.81 -7.96 -8.98
C ASP A 129 -28.99 -7.94 -7.44
N ALA A 130 -29.66 -6.89 -6.94
CA ALA A 130 -29.92 -6.74 -5.51
C ALA A 130 -30.84 -7.82 -4.94
N ALA A 131 -31.81 -8.31 -5.74
CA ALA A 131 -32.72 -9.37 -5.30
C ALA A 131 -31.99 -10.70 -5.08
N SER A 132 -31.04 -11.06 -5.95
CA SER A 132 -30.14 -12.21 -5.71
C SER A 132 -29.39 -12.11 -4.39
N VAL A 133 -28.90 -10.92 -4.01
CA VAL A 133 -28.20 -10.72 -2.72
C VAL A 133 -29.14 -10.96 -1.55
N ASP A 134 -30.37 -10.44 -1.61
CA ASP A 134 -31.36 -10.57 -0.55
C ASP A 134 -31.86 -12.01 -0.41
N ASN A 135 -32.05 -12.70 -1.54
CA ASN A 135 -32.38 -14.13 -1.58
C ASN A 135 -31.26 -14.96 -0.96
N ALA A 136 -30.01 -14.73 -1.39
CA ALA A 136 -28.84 -15.42 -0.86
C ALA A 136 -28.65 -15.15 0.63
N TRP A 137 -28.78 -13.91 1.07
CA TRP A 137 -28.68 -13.54 2.48
C TRP A 137 -29.74 -14.23 3.34
N SER A 138 -30.98 -14.27 2.86
CA SER A 138 -32.09 -14.91 3.58
C SER A 138 -31.88 -16.42 3.70
N ALA A 139 -31.41 -17.07 2.64
CA ALA A 139 -31.05 -18.49 2.65
C ALA A 139 -29.87 -18.78 3.58
N LEU A 140 -28.79 -17.99 3.50
CA LEU A 140 -27.61 -18.13 4.36
C LEU A 140 -27.95 -17.90 5.84
N ARG A 141 -28.86 -16.97 6.14
CA ARG A 141 -29.35 -16.73 7.51
C ARG A 141 -30.11 -17.94 8.05
N LYS A 142 -30.98 -18.56 7.25
CA LYS A 142 -31.70 -19.79 7.61
C LYS A 142 -30.71 -20.96 7.79
N TYR A 143 -29.74 -21.09 6.89
CA TYR A 143 -28.69 -22.10 6.95
C TYR A 143 -27.82 -22.00 8.19
N SER A 144 -27.47 -20.78 8.59
CA SER A 144 -26.69 -20.54 9.80
C SER A 144 -27.40 -20.99 11.10
N GLN A 145 -28.73 -20.92 11.11
CA GLN A 145 -29.57 -21.38 12.23
C GLN A 145 -29.81 -22.90 12.21
N GLU A 146 -29.42 -23.60 11.14
CA GLU A 146 -29.66 -25.02 10.99
C GLU A 146 -28.78 -25.82 11.98
N ARG A 147 -29.45 -26.60 12.84
CA ARG A 147 -28.77 -27.41 13.88
C ARG A 147 -28.45 -28.81 13.39
N LYS A 148 -29.15 -29.31 12.36
CA LYS A 148 -29.01 -30.67 11.87
C LYS A 148 -27.70 -30.84 11.10
N GLN A 149 -26.79 -31.65 11.63
CA GLN A 149 -25.51 -31.97 10.96
C GLN A 149 -25.73 -32.58 9.57
N SER A 150 -26.82 -33.31 9.33
CA SER A 150 -27.11 -33.93 8.03
C SER A 150 -27.36 -32.93 6.90
N LYS A 151 -27.81 -31.71 7.21
CA LYS A 151 -28.11 -30.68 6.21
C LYS A 151 -26.92 -29.76 5.88
N ILE A 152 -25.86 -29.80 6.70
CA ILE A 152 -24.66 -29.01 6.45
C ILE A 152 -24.01 -29.50 5.16
N VAL A 153 -23.82 -28.57 4.23
CA VAL A 153 -23.22 -28.80 2.93
C VAL A 153 -21.73 -29.12 3.09
N THR A 154 -21.26 -30.11 2.34
CA THR A 154 -19.83 -30.44 2.25
C THR A 154 -19.15 -29.51 1.28
N TRP A 155 -18.04 -28.92 1.71
CA TRP A 155 -17.18 -28.14 0.83
C TRP A 155 -16.22 -29.05 0.10
N ASN A 156 -16.33 -29.12 -1.23
CA ASN A 156 -15.43 -29.89 -2.06
C ASN A 156 -14.21 -29.03 -2.41
N PHE A 157 -13.04 -29.43 -1.91
CA PHE A 157 -11.77 -28.80 -2.29
C PHE A 157 -11.27 -29.43 -3.59
N ASN A 158 -10.86 -28.59 -4.54
CA ASN A 158 -10.06 -29.08 -5.67
C ASN A 158 -8.62 -29.24 -5.18
N SER A 159 -8.25 -30.45 -4.76
CA SER A 159 -6.89 -30.74 -4.31
C SER A 159 -5.93 -30.69 -5.51
N PRO A 160 -4.92 -29.79 -5.53
CA PRO A 160 -3.97 -29.73 -6.61
C PRO A 160 -3.28 -31.08 -6.82
N SER A 161 -3.20 -31.49 -8.07
CA SER A 161 -2.48 -32.71 -8.43
C SER A 161 -0.97 -32.48 -8.37
N MET A 162 -0.18 -33.57 -8.33
CA MET A 162 1.27 -33.48 -8.47
C MET A 162 1.68 -32.76 -9.75
N ALA A 163 0.91 -32.93 -10.84
CA ALA A 163 1.16 -32.23 -12.10
C ALA A 163 1.06 -30.71 -11.94
N THR A 164 0.11 -30.22 -11.13
CA THR A 164 -0.03 -28.78 -10.82
C THR A 164 1.24 -28.24 -10.16
N PHE A 165 1.81 -28.98 -9.21
CA PHE A 165 3.06 -28.56 -8.55
C PHE A 165 4.27 -28.63 -9.47
N ILE A 166 4.38 -29.69 -10.29
CA ILE A 166 5.46 -29.82 -11.28
C ILE A 166 5.36 -28.70 -12.33
N ASN A 167 4.15 -28.28 -12.69
CA ASN A 167 3.95 -27.20 -13.67
C ASN A 167 4.56 -25.86 -13.22
N PHE A 168 4.68 -25.58 -11.91
CA PHE A 168 5.37 -24.37 -11.44
C PHE A 168 6.88 -24.35 -11.77
N TYR A 169 7.48 -25.52 -11.99
CA TYR A 169 8.89 -25.64 -12.39
C TYR A 169 9.09 -25.66 -13.91
N LYS A 170 8.00 -25.74 -14.69
CA LYS A 170 8.10 -25.73 -16.15
C LYS A 170 8.44 -24.32 -16.64
N PRO A 171 9.30 -24.18 -17.66
CA PRO A 171 9.47 -22.92 -18.35
C PRO A 171 8.14 -22.43 -18.92
N LEU A 172 7.93 -21.12 -18.90
CA LEU A 172 6.82 -20.49 -19.60
C LEU A 172 6.96 -20.73 -21.11
N ASP A 173 5.82 -20.83 -21.79
CA ASP A 173 5.82 -20.94 -23.24
C ASP A 173 6.38 -19.66 -23.86
N LEU A 174 7.38 -19.84 -24.73
CA LEU A 174 8.15 -18.73 -25.30
C LEU A 174 7.32 -17.89 -26.26
N ASP A 175 6.42 -18.51 -27.01
CA ASP A 175 5.62 -17.78 -28.00
C ASP A 175 4.52 -16.96 -27.30
N TYR A 176 3.88 -17.54 -26.29
CA TYR A 176 2.98 -16.80 -25.39
C TYR A 176 3.68 -15.60 -24.73
N LEU A 177 4.87 -15.82 -24.13
CA LEU A 177 5.60 -14.76 -23.46
C LEU A 177 6.03 -13.64 -24.42
N LYS A 178 6.45 -13.99 -25.65
CA LYS A 178 6.79 -12.99 -26.67
C LYS A 178 5.58 -12.14 -27.02
N GLU A 179 4.44 -12.77 -27.32
CA GLU A 179 3.22 -12.06 -27.70
C GLU A 179 2.73 -11.14 -26.59
N ASP A 180 2.69 -11.64 -25.34
CA ASP A 180 2.29 -10.87 -24.16
C ASP A 180 3.20 -9.66 -23.96
N VAL A 181 4.53 -9.86 -23.96
CA VAL A 181 5.50 -8.77 -23.82
C VAL A 181 5.41 -7.77 -24.97
N TYR A 182 5.30 -8.22 -26.22
CA TYR A 182 5.18 -7.30 -27.36
C TYR A 182 3.90 -6.46 -27.28
N SER A 183 2.77 -7.07 -26.90
CA SER A 183 1.51 -6.34 -26.71
C SER A 183 1.62 -5.30 -25.60
N HIS A 184 2.25 -5.66 -24.48
CA HIS A 184 2.45 -4.77 -23.35
C HIS A 184 3.45 -3.65 -23.66
N MET A 185 4.52 -3.93 -24.42
CA MET A 185 5.50 -2.93 -24.87
C MET A 185 4.87 -1.93 -25.85
N ALA A 186 4.12 -2.40 -26.84
CA ALA A 186 3.42 -1.51 -27.78
C ALA A 186 2.46 -0.56 -27.06
N LEU A 187 1.70 -1.09 -26.10
CA LEU A 187 0.78 -0.30 -25.28
C LEU A 187 1.53 0.68 -24.35
N PHE A 188 2.65 0.26 -23.77
CA PHE A 188 3.48 1.11 -22.94
C PHE A 188 4.10 2.27 -23.73
N GLU A 189 4.67 1.99 -24.91
CA GLU A 189 5.24 3.01 -25.80
C GLU A 189 4.19 4.03 -26.24
N GLN A 190 2.98 3.56 -26.59
CA GLN A 190 1.87 4.45 -26.93
C GLN A 190 1.55 5.41 -25.77
N ARG A 191 1.47 4.90 -24.53
CA ARG A 191 1.18 5.74 -23.36
C ARG A 191 2.34 6.66 -22.98
N GLU A 192 3.58 6.22 -23.13
CA GLU A 192 4.76 7.06 -22.89
C GLU A 192 4.80 8.24 -23.87
N GLN A 193 4.52 7.99 -25.16
CA GLN A 193 4.42 9.04 -26.18
C GLN A 193 3.33 10.06 -25.84
N GLN A 194 2.12 9.59 -25.51
CA GLN A 194 1.03 10.47 -25.09
C GLN A 194 1.38 11.32 -23.87
N ALA A 195 2.00 10.73 -22.84
CA ALA A 195 2.42 11.46 -21.65
C ALA A 195 3.53 12.49 -21.94
N GLN A 196 4.44 12.17 -22.86
CA GLN A 196 5.50 13.08 -23.27
C GLN A 196 4.95 14.25 -24.09
N GLU A 197 4.04 13.99 -25.03
CA GLU A 197 3.34 15.03 -25.79
C GLU A 197 2.57 15.96 -24.87
N GLN A 198 1.83 15.42 -23.90
CA GLN A 198 1.14 16.22 -22.88
C GLN A 198 2.11 17.07 -22.07
N ALA A 199 3.24 16.50 -21.65
CA ALA A 199 4.25 17.23 -20.88
C ALA A 199 4.95 18.33 -21.69
N GLN A 200 5.11 18.17 -23.01
CA GLN A 200 5.76 19.16 -23.89
C GLN A 200 4.79 20.18 -24.47
N SER A 201 3.49 19.87 -24.49
CA SER A 201 2.47 20.83 -24.91
C SER A 201 2.49 22.05 -23.98
N SER A 202 2.28 23.24 -24.54
CA SER A 202 2.25 24.48 -23.78
C SER A 202 0.97 24.53 -22.96
N ILE A 203 1.00 23.90 -21.78
CA ILE A 203 -0.08 23.98 -20.80
C ILE A 203 -0.06 25.41 -20.24
N VAL A 204 -1.09 26.18 -20.58
CA VAL A 204 -1.36 27.51 -20.03
C VAL A 204 -2.53 27.37 -19.06
N ASP A 205 -2.30 27.78 -17.81
CA ASP A 205 -3.31 27.70 -16.75
C ASP A 205 -4.43 28.75 -16.95
N GLU A 206 -5.54 28.62 -16.22
CA GLU A 206 -6.68 29.56 -16.26
C GLU A 206 -6.28 31.02 -15.96
N ASP A 207 -5.24 31.21 -15.13
CA ASP A 207 -4.64 32.51 -14.79
C ASP A 207 -3.55 32.98 -15.78
N GLY A 208 -3.31 32.24 -16.87
CA GLY A 208 -2.38 32.62 -17.93
C GLY A 208 -0.91 32.28 -17.69
N PHE A 209 -0.58 31.46 -16.68
CA PHE A 209 0.79 31.00 -16.44
C PHE A 209 1.16 29.82 -17.32
N THR A 210 2.36 29.83 -17.90
CA THR A 210 2.90 28.69 -18.68
C THR A 210 3.78 27.81 -17.81
N LEU A 211 3.53 26.50 -17.83
CA LEU A 211 4.34 25.52 -17.11
C LEU A 211 5.75 25.39 -17.73
N VAL A 212 6.80 25.68 -16.96
CA VAL A 212 8.18 25.46 -17.40
C VAL A 212 8.57 23.99 -17.25
N VAL A 213 8.70 23.30 -18.38
CA VAL A 213 9.13 21.91 -18.45
C VAL A 213 10.57 21.80 -18.96
N GLY A 214 11.33 20.85 -18.41
CA GLY A 214 12.71 20.62 -18.85
C GLY A 214 12.75 19.85 -20.16
N LYS A 215 13.75 20.09 -21.01
CA LYS A 215 13.88 19.43 -22.33
C LYS A 215 13.76 17.89 -22.30
N ASN A 216 14.19 17.26 -21.21
CA ASN A 216 14.23 15.79 -21.06
C ASN A 216 13.16 15.26 -20.08
N THR A 217 12.16 16.06 -19.70
CA THR A 217 11.10 15.58 -18.81
C THR A 217 10.09 14.75 -19.60
N LYS A 218 9.91 13.48 -19.19
CA LYS A 218 9.03 12.53 -19.88
C LYS A 218 7.57 12.58 -19.41
N ASN A 219 7.32 12.94 -18.16
CA ASN A 219 5.96 12.95 -17.58
C ASN A 219 5.84 14.04 -16.50
N LEU A 220 4.68 14.71 -16.44
CA LEU A 220 4.31 15.71 -15.44
C LEU A 220 4.38 15.20 -14.00
N ASN A 221 3.96 13.97 -13.72
CA ASN A 221 4.02 13.43 -12.36
C ASN A 221 5.46 13.24 -11.86
N SER A 222 6.42 13.00 -12.76
CA SER A 222 7.84 12.97 -12.40
C SER A 222 8.32 14.34 -11.90
N ILE A 223 7.76 15.44 -12.42
CA ILE A 223 8.03 16.80 -11.97
C ILE A 223 7.40 17.01 -10.59
N ARG A 224 6.13 16.62 -10.41
CA ARG A 224 5.43 16.69 -9.10
C ARG A 224 6.18 15.94 -8.01
N LYS A 225 6.57 14.68 -8.23
CA LYS A 225 7.33 13.86 -7.27
C LYS A 225 8.68 14.51 -6.93
N LYS A 226 9.40 15.07 -7.93
CA LYS A 226 10.67 15.79 -7.70
C LYS A 226 10.49 17.05 -6.85
N ILE A 227 9.43 17.84 -7.08
CA ILE A 227 9.14 19.03 -6.30
C ILE A 227 8.77 18.65 -4.87
N LEU A 228 7.88 17.66 -4.70
CA LEU A 228 7.48 17.14 -3.40
C LEU A 228 8.70 16.68 -2.58
N ASN A 229 9.59 15.88 -3.18
CA ASN A 229 10.79 15.37 -2.51
C ASN A 229 11.83 16.45 -2.18
N LYS A 230 11.78 17.60 -2.87
CA LYS A 230 12.62 18.77 -2.58
C LYS A 230 12.03 19.67 -1.50
N ASN A 231 10.77 19.46 -1.09
CA ASN A 231 10.13 20.30 -0.09
C ASN A 231 10.87 20.18 1.25
N PRO A 232 11.52 21.26 1.73
CA PRO A 232 12.27 21.24 2.98
C PRO A 232 11.38 21.02 4.20
N LEU A 233 10.08 21.32 4.11
CA LEU A 233 9.11 21.15 5.19
C LEU A 233 8.78 19.68 5.48
N LEU A 234 8.99 18.78 4.52
CA LEU A 234 8.74 17.34 4.70
C LEU A 234 9.90 16.63 5.40
N LYS A 235 11.11 17.21 5.39
CA LYS A 235 12.29 16.62 6.03
C LYS A 235 12.31 16.93 7.53
N HIS A 236 11.58 16.14 8.30
CA HIS A 236 11.41 16.28 9.76
C HIS A 236 12.65 15.98 10.61
N GLU A 237 13.84 15.82 10.04
CA GLU A 237 15.00 15.34 10.80
C GLU A 237 16.10 16.36 11.02
N LYS A 238 16.10 17.48 10.29
CA LYS A 238 17.06 18.55 10.54
C LYS A 238 16.32 19.85 10.39
N ILE A 239 16.34 20.66 11.45
CA ILE A 239 16.25 22.12 11.31
C ILE A 239 17.42 22.48 10.39
N VAL A 240 17.19 22.41 9.09
CA VAL A 240 18.08 22.99 8.10
C VAL A 240 17.94 24.46 8.39
N LYS A 241 18.86 24.98 9.23
CA LYS A 241 19.08 26.42 9.32
C LYS A 241 19.09 26.88 7.87
N PRO A 242 18.14 27.72 7.44
CA PRO A 242 18.08 28.12 6.05
C PRO A 242 19.50 28.60 5.71
N PRO A 243 20.16 28.07 4.65
CA PRO A 243 21.39 28.68 4.19
C PRO A 243 20.95 30.05 3.73
N SER A 244 21.01 31.04 4.62
CA SER A 244 20.47 32.33 4.28
C SER A 244 21.34 32.80 3.12
N MET A 245 20.74 32.97 1.95
CA MET A 245 21.42 33.58 0.82
C MET A 245 21.89 34.99 1.21
N VAL A 246 21.30 35.54 2.29
CA VAL A 246 21.78 36.69 3.03
C VAL A 246 23.21 36.45 3.51
N ASP A 247 23.58 35.35 4.17
CA ASP A 247 24.94 35.12 4.70
C ASP A 247 26.03 35.02 3.62
N LYS A 248 25.73 34.46 2.44
CA LYS A 248 26.71 34.35 1.34
C LYS A 248 27.02 35.68 0.66
N LYS A 249 26.08 36.64 0.70
CA LYS A 249 26.24 37.99 0.13
C LYS A 249 26.30 39.09 1.20
N ALA A 250 26.12 38.74 2.47
CA ALA A 250 26.16 39.67 3.59
C ALA A 250 27.61 40.04 3.83
N LYS A 251 27.93 41.28 3.49
CA LYS A 251 29.18 41.89 3.94
C LYS A 251 29.15 41.93 5.47
N GLN A 252 30.14 41.31 6.09
CA GLN A 252 30.30 41.27 7.55
C GLN A 252 30.72 42.62 8.15
N ASP A 253 30.83 43.66 7.32
CA ASP A 253 31.37 44.98 7.66
C ASP A 253 30.35 46.10 7.49
N PHE A 254 29.13 45.76 7.07
CA PHE A 254 28.15 46.77 6.72
C PHE A 254 27.49 47.41 7.94
N TYR A 255 27.26 46.62 9.00
CA TYR A 255 26.54 47.11 10.16
C TYR A 255 27.48 47.49 11.32
N ARG A 256 27.15 48.59 12.01
CA ARG A 256 27.92 49.11 13.16
C ARG A 256 28.07 48.09 14.30
N PHE A 257 27.10 47.19 14.46
CA PHE A 257 27.19 46.14 15.48
C PHE A 257 28.27 45.11 15.14
N GLN A 258 28.47 44.78 13.85
CA GLN A 258 29.52 43.88 13.38
C GLN A 258 30.91 44.48 13.63
N ILE A 259 31.06 45.78 13.34
CA ILE A 259 32.30 46.53 13.65
C ILE A 259 32.58 46.57 15.16
N ARG A 260 31.54 46.76 15.98
CA ARG A 260 31.68 46.76 17.45
C ARG A 260 32.08 45.38 17.98
N GLU A 261 31.50 44.32 17.43
CA GLU A 261 31.79 42.94 17.82
C GLU A 261 33.22 42.55 17.44
N ARG A 262 33.68 42.92 16.23
CA ARG A 262 35.07 42.73 15.81
C ARG A 262 36.05 43.46 16.73
N LYS A 263 35.82 44.74 17.02
CA LYS A 263 36.67 45.50 17.97
C LYS A 263 36.71 44.84 19.35
N LYS A 264 35.60 44.28 19.81
CA LYS A 264 35.55 43.56 21.09
C LYS A 264 36.37 42.27 21.05
N GLN A 265 36.34 41.54 19.93
CA GLN A 265 37.18 40.36 19.71
C GLN A 265 38.66 40.72 19.66
N GLU A 266 39.04 41.76 18.91
CA GLU A 266 40.43 42.25 18.82
C GLU A 266 40.98 42.67 20.20
N ILE A 267 40.19 43.41 20.99
CA ILE A 267 40.56 43.78 22.37
C ILE A 267 40.73 42.53 23.23
N SER A 268 39.84 41.54 23.11
CA SER A 268 39.93 40.29 23.86
C SER A 268 41.19 39.50 23.50
N GLU A 269 41.57 39.45 22.23
CA GLU A 269 42.81 38.81 21.78
C GLU A 269 44.06 39.53 22.31
N LEU A 270 44.07 40.87 22.29
CA LEU A 270 45.17 41.65 22.86
C LEU A 270 45.34 41.41 24.36
N LEU A 271 44.24 41.36 25.11
CA LEU A 271 44.28 41.01 26.53
C LEU A 271 44.81 39.59 26.77
N LYS A 272 44.49 38.65 25.87
CA LYS A 272 45.00 37.28 25.94
C LYS A 272 46.51 37.24 25.69
N LYS A 273 46.98 37.86 24.60
CA LYS A 273 48.42 37.96 24.29
C LYS A 273 49.21 38.65 25.39
N PHE A 274 48.65 39.70 25.98
CA PHE A 274 49.29 40.39 27.12
C PHE A 274 49.44 39.48 28.34
N LYS A 275 48.45 38.64 28.65
CA LYS A 275 48.58 37.65 29.74
C LYS A 275 49.65 36.61 29.42
N GLU A 276 49.69 36.11 28.20
CA GLU A 276 50.71 35.16 27.74
C GLU A 276 52.12 35.77 27.83
N ASP A 277 52.29 37.04 27.42
CA ASP A 277 53.57 37.76 27.55
C ASP A 277 53.94 38.00 29.01
N GLN A 278 52.98 38.31 29.89
CA GLN A 278 53.24 38.43 31.33
C GLN A 278 53.70 37.10 31.94
N GLU A 279 53.09 35.98 31.55
CA GLU A 279 53.50 34.65 31.99
C GLU A 279 54.91 34.33 31.49
N LYS A 280 55.19 34.61 30.22
CA LYS A 280 56.52 34.44 29.63
C LYS A 280 57.59 35.28 30.33
N ILE A 281 57.27 36.53 30.70
CA ILE A 281 58.16 37.38 31.50
C ILE A 281 58.37 36.81 32.90
N LYS A 282 57.32 36.28 33.56
CA LYS A 282 57.46 35.61 34.87
C LYS A 282 58.40 34.40 34.78
N GLU A 283 58.30 33.60 33.71
CA GLU A 283 59.23 32.49 33.45
C GLU A 283 60.67 32.97 33.20
N MET A 284 60.86 34.04 32.43
CA MET A 284 62.20 34.60 32.20
C MET A 284 62.82 35.19 33.48
N LYS A 285 61.99 35.80 34.34
CA LYS A 285 62.41 36.31 35.66
C LYS A 285 62.77 35.19 36.62
N SER A 286 61.99 34.09 36.68
CA SER A 286 62.33 32.94 37.53
C SER A 286 63.64 32.28 37.10
N ARG A 287 63.92 32.27 35.78
CA ARG A 287 65.20 31.82 35.21
C ARG A 287 66.33 32.85 35.27
N ARG A 288 66.13 34.02 35.90
CA ARG A 288 67.09 35.14 36.03
C ARG A 288 67.69 35.65 34.70
N LYS A 289 66.97 35.48 33.58
CA LYS A 289 67.39 35.89 32.23
C LYS A 289 66.62 37.10 31.69
N PHE A 290 65.80 37.75 32.51
CA PHE A 290 65.02 38.92 32.09
C PHE A 290 65.87 40.20 32.19
N ASN A 291 66.14 40.84 31.05
CA ASN A 291 66.79 42.16 30.97
C ASN A 291 65.79 43.22 30.45
N PRO A 292 65.35 44.18 31.27
CA PRO A 292 64.33 45.16 30.88
C PRO A 292 64.84 46.34 30.04
N TYR A 293 66.15 46.51 29.84
CA TYR A 293 66.73 47.70 29.17
C TYR A 293 67.73 47.37 28.06
N ALA A 294 67.76 46.14 27.55
CA ALA A 294 68.48 45.81 26.33
C ALA A 294 67.64 46.09 25.09
#